data_AF-A0A125RCR6-F1
#
_entry.id   AF-A0A125RCR6-F1
#
_cell.length_a   1.000
_cell.length_b   1.000
_cell.length_c   1.000
_cell.angle_alpha   90.00
_cell.angle_beta   90.00
_cell.angle_gamma   90.00
#
_symmetry.space_group_name_H-M   'P 1'
#
loop_
_entity.id
_entity.type
_entity.pdbx_description
1 polymer ?
#
loop_
_entity_poly.entity_id
_entity_poly.type
_entity_poly.pdbx_seq_one_letter_code
_entity_poly.pdbx_strand_id
1 'polypeptide(L)'
;MTEVSYINPLSDEGRGIIRNYGDLNQIFDEDETLIDIITHTTNQKISDDSLIPKSYHDLALKRIQWAIEKKNNKNFSQSEFEYLTNEDLFAQDVVTFHILCQAIAIQFNTGSRETRLFIESQGTLILERLAKIPPMTRAEIIDEVLDEVKVDGSINWKSLKEVIATKKLKLTDLLINNGDIILQQDDFLERFSDKFHDRSPERMYNILIGDSVKEQILSRLIMQKTEEYIQRIKEMSARIEIHPAILNIGEELKEFIPEEISKYNQYYAGSGGIYGSVEAGKLNPDAFPPCIKSTVEGVSSGGRNDAIVLLLTSFASYARLYPRIFASEESVKVSDMDPDLTITENEILPLIFDAADNCTPPLFEDQPQEKINIISKLGFGMHEKVDINHEGETKWYTPMSCEKIKIHLPNLCHPDKSCKGINNPLSCYGRKKYQLDNQAKE
;
A
#
# COMPACT_ATOMS: atom_id res chain seq x y z
N MET A 1 -31.10 2.76 -12.80
CA MET A 1 -30.69 3.67 -11.70
C MET A 1 -29.51 2.96 -11.09
N THR A 2 -28.36 3.61 -10.97
CA THR A 2 -27.17 2.95 -10.45
C THR A 2 -27.39 2.67 -8.97
N GLU A 3 -27.24 1.42 -8.55
CA GLU A 3 -27.47 0.99 -7.18
C GLU A 3 -26.34 1.44 -6.24
N VAL A 4 -26.64 1.72 -4.96
CA VAL A 4 -25.64 2.18 -3.99
C VAL A 4 -24.63 1.09 -3.69
N SER A 5 -25.07 -0.16 -3.64
CA SER A 5 -24.23 -1.34 -3.42
C SER A 5 -23.13 -1.53 -4.47
N TYR A 6 -23.31 -0.97 -5.67
CA TYR A 6 -22.30 -0.93 -6.73
C TYR A 6 -21.05 -0.12 -6.33
N ILE A 7 -21.25 0.94 -5.55
CA ILE A 7 -20.18 1.81 -5.02
C ILE A 7 -19.77 1.38 -3.60
N ASN A 8 -20.74 1.05 -2.76
CA ASN A 8 -20.53 0.65 -1.37
C ASN A 8 -21.10 -0.75 -1.10
N PRO A 9 -20.31 -1.83 -1.29
CA PRO A 9 -20.77 -3.18 -1.02
C PRO A 9 -21.19 -3.44 0.44
N LEU A 10 -20.77 -2.57 1.37
CA LEU A 10 -21.09 -2.67 2.81
C LEU A 10 -22.41 -1.97 3.20
N SER A 11 -23.09 -1.32 2.24
CA SER A 11 -24.37 -0.63 2.44
C SER A 11 -25.48 -1.60 2.91
N ASP A 12 -26.61 -1.06 3.37
CA ASP A 12 -27.77 -1.88 3.71
C ASP A 12 -28.29 -2.72 2.54
N GLU A 13 -28.25 -2.14 1.34
CA GLU A 13 -28.59 -2.81 0.09
C GLU A 13 -27.62 -3.97 -0.18
N GLY A 14 -26.31 -3.75 -0.06
CA GLY A 14 -25.28 -4.79 -0.21
C GLY A 14 -25.44 -5.92 0.80
N ARG A 15 -25.73 -5.59 2.06
CA ARG A 15 -26.08 -6.59 3.09
C ARG A 15 -27.32 -7.40 2.72
N GLY A 16 -28.31 -6.79 2.06
CA GLY A 16 -29.49 -7.46 1.53
C GLY A 16 -29.14 -8.51 0.47
N ILE A 17 -28.25 -8.17 -0.47
CA ILE A 17 -27.76 -9.07 -1.53
C ILE A 17 -27.11 -10.31 -0.92
N ILE A 18 -26.21 -10.14 0.07
CA ILE A 18 -25.55 -11.27 0.74
C ILE A 18 -26.53 -12.20 1.45
N ARG A 19 -27.57 -11.65 2.09
CA ARG A 19 -28.62 -12.45 2.75
C ARG A 19 -29.40 -13.29 1.74
N ASN A 20 -29.60 -12.79 0.52
CA ASN A 20 -30.33 -13.49 -0.53
C ASN A 20 -29.49 -14.56 -1.24
N TYR A 21 -28.16 -14.36 -1.34
CA TYR A 21 -27.26 -15.34 -1.95
C TYR A 21 -27.21 -16.65 -1.16
N GLY A 22 -26.98 -16.57 0.16
CA GLY A 22 -27.27 -17.64 1.14
C GLY A 22 -26.47 -18.95 1.08
N ASP A 23 -25.91 -19.36 -0.07
CA ASP A 23 -25.25 -20.65 -0.25
C ASP A 23 -23.82 -20.52 -0.82
N LEU A 24 -22.83 -20.75 0.03
CA LEU A 24 -21.41 -20.67 -0.34
C LEU A 24 -20.92 -21.88 -1.15
N ASN A 25 -21.74 -22.93 -1.34
CA ASN A 25 -21.33 -24.08 -2.15
C ASN A 25 -21.33 -23.77 -3.65
N GLN A 26 -22.11 -22.77 -4.07
CA GLN A 26 -22.27 -22.38 -5.47
C GLN A 26 -21.18 -21.42 -5.96
N ILE A 27 -20.19 -21.08 -5.11
CA ILE A 27 -19.14 -20.11 -5.45
C ILE A 27 -18.30 -20.55 -6.64
N PHE A 28 -18.10 -21.86 -6.79
CA PHE A 28 -17.32 -22.47 -7.87
C PHE A 28 -18.17 -22.89 -9.06
N ASP A 29 -19.49 -22.83 -8.94
CA ASP A 29 -20.40 -23.20 -10.01
C ASP A 29 -20.43 -22.10 -11.09
N GLU A 30 -20.65 -22.51 -12.34
CA GLU A 30 -20.83 -21.55 -13.43
C GLU A 30 -22.13 -20.76 -13.24
N ASP A 31 -22.03 -19.43 -13.32
CA ASP A 31 -23.16 -18.50 -13.26
C ASP A 31 -23.40 -17.93 -14.67
N GLU A 32 -24.43 -18.44 -15.34
CA GLU A 32 -24.82 -18.00 -16.69
C GLU A 32 -25.18 -16.51 -16.74
N THR A 33 -25.70 -15.95 -15.64
CA THR A 33 -26.05 -14.53 -15.56
C THR A 33 -24.78 -13.68 -15.51
N LEU A 34 -23.78 -14.11 -14.74
CA LEU A 34 -22.45 -13.50 -14.70
C LEU A 34 -21.82 -13.49 -16.10
N ILE A 35 -21.80 -14.63 -16.78
CA ILE A 35 -21.22 -14.76 -18.12
C ILE A 35 -21.94 -13.86 -19.12
N ASP A 36 -23.28 -13.84 -19.09
CA ASP A 36 -24.09 -13.01 -19.98
C ASP A 36 -23.80 -11.51 -19.80
N ILE A 37 -23.79 -11.02 -18.55
CA ILE A 37 -23.49 -9.60 -18.24
C ILE A 37 -22.08 -9.23 -18.74
N ILE A 38 -21.09 -10.09 -18.50
CA ILE A 38 -19.70 -9.80 -18.87
C ILE A 38 -19.52 -9.78 -20.39
N THR A 39 -20.05 -10.78 -21.08
CA THR A 39 -19.90 -10.89 -22.54
C THR A 39 -20.64 -9.79 -23.30
N HIS A 40 -21.68 -9.21 -22.71
CA HIS A 40 -22.40 -8.06 -23.25
C HIS A 40 -21.91 -6.70 -22.71
N THR A 41 -20.88 -6.68 -21.86
CA THR A 41 -20.29 -5.43 -21.38
C THR A 41 -19.62 -4.69 -22.54
N THR A 42 -19.98 -3.42 -22.72
CA THR A 42 -19.42 -2.59 -23.80
C THR A 42 -17.90 -2.44 -23.63
N ASN A 43 -17.13 -2.65 -24.72
CA ASN A 43 -15.65 -2.63 -24.75
C ASN A 43 -14.95 -3.78 -24.00
N GLN A 44 -15.68 -4.74 -23.44
CA GLN A 44 -15.06 -5.94 -22.89
C GLN A 44 -14.39 -6.75 -24.01
N LYS A 45 -13.15 -7.17 -23.77
CA LYS A 45 -12.43 -8.07 -24.67
C LYS A 45 -12.99 -9.48 -24.50
N ILE A 46 -13.79 -9.90 -25.48
CA ILE A 46 -14.43 -11.23 -25.53
C ILE A 46 -13.69 -12.24 -26.43
N SER A 47 -12.61 -11.81 -27.10
CA SER A 47 -11.84 -12.68 -28.00
C SER A 47 -10.99 -13.73 -27.27
N ASP A 48 -10.86 -13.61 -25.96
CA ASP A 48 -10.06 -14.47 -25.09
C ASP A 48 -10.92 -14.93 -23.91
N ASP A 49 -11.34 -16.20 -23.95
CA ASP A 49 -12.23 -16.81 -22.95
C ASP A 49 -11.60 -16.81 -21.54
N SER A 50 -10.27 -16.80 -21.44
CA SER A 50 -9.56 -16.77 -20.15
C SER A 50 -9.75 -15.47 -19.37
N LEU A 51 -10.27 -14.42 -20.01
CA LEU A 51 -10.59 -13.13 -19.39
C LEU A 51 -12.01 -13.07 -18.83
N ILE A 52 -12.87 -14.04 -19.17
CA ILE A 52 -14.28 -14.08 -18.79
C ILE A 52 -14.42 -14.94 -17.54
N PRO A 53 -14.60 -14.37 -16.34
CA PRO A 53 -14.87 -15.18 -15.16
C PRO A 53 -16.25 -15.86 -15.30
N LYS A 54 -16.30 -17.15 -14.99
CA LYS A 54 -17.51 -17.98 -15.16
C LYS A 54 -18.23 -18.23 -13.84
N SER A 55 -17.54 -18.02 -12.73
CA SER A 55 -18.04 -18.23 -11.37
C SER A 55 -17.67 -17.05 -10.46
N TYR A 56 -18.28 -16.99 -9.27
CA TYR A 56 -17.91 -16.01 -8.23
C TYR A 56 -16.45 -16.18 -7.79
N HIS A 57 -15.98 -17.43 -7.77
CA HIS A 57 -14.58 -17.77 -7.60
C HIS A 57 -13.68 -17.07 -8.62
N ASP A 58 -13.97 -17.24 -9.92
CA ASP A 58 -13.15 -16.65 -10.97
C ASP A 58 -13.19 -15.13 -10.92
N LEU A 59 -14.37 -14.55 -10.63
CA LEU A 59 -14.54 -13.11 -10.48
C LEU A 59 -13.69 -12.57 -9.30
N ALA A 60 -13.57 -13.34 -8.21
CA ALA A 60 -12.73 -13.00 -7.07
C ALA A 60 -11.26 -12.89 -7.47
N LEU A 61 -10.73 -13.92 -8.16
CA LEU A 61 -9.35 -13.92 -8.65
C LEU A 61 -9.12 -12.81 -9.67
N LYS A 62 -10.04 -12.61 -10.60
CA LYS A 62 -9.95 -11.54 -11.61
C LYS A 62 -9.96 -10.14 -11.02
N ARG A 63 -10.70 -9.91 -9.94
CA ARG A 63 -10.68 -8.63 -9.23
C ARG A 63 -9.32 -8.34 -8.60
N ILE A 64 -8.67 -9.36 -8.03
CA ILE A 64 -7.30 -9.25 -7.51
C ILE A 64 -6.29 -9.09 -8.64
N GLN A 65 -6.46 -9.83 -9.74
CA GLN A 65 -5.65 -9.70 -10.95
C GLN A 65 -5.68 -8.27 -11.48
N TRP A 66 -6.88 -7.70 -11.66
CA TRP A 66 -7.08 -6.31 -12.08
C TRP A 66 -6.32 -5.33 -11.18
N ALA A 67 -6.35 -5.52 -9.86
CA ALA A 67 -5.64 -4.66 -8.93
C ALA A 67 -4.11 -4.67 -9.13
N ILE A 68 -3.55 -5.86 -9.34
CA ILE A 68 -2.12 -6.08 -9.56
C ILE A 68 -1.70 -5.53 -10.93
N GLU A 69 -2.47 -5.85 -11.96
CA GLU A 69 -2.29 -5.40 -13.34
C GLU A 69 -2.33 -3.87 -13.43
N LYS A 70 -3.38 -3.24 -12.89
CA LYS A 70 -3.55 -1.78 -12.94
C LYS A 70 -2.46 -1.03 -12.18
N LYS A 71 -1.92 -1.62 -11.10
CA LYS A 71 -0.85 -1.02 -10.30
C LYS A 71 0.53 -1.18 -10.95
N ASN A 72 0.82 -2.33 -11.56
CA ASN A 72 2.20 -2.70 -11.92
C ASN A 72 2.45 -2.88 -13.42
N ASN A 73 1.41 -3.15 -14.23
CA ASN A 73 1.56 -3.38 -15.67
C ASN A 73 1.57 -2.05 -16.45
N LYS A 74 2.73 -1.71 -17.03
CA LYS A 74 2.89 -0.52 -17.88
C LYS A 74 2.05 -0.56 -19.17
N ASN A 75 1.65 -1.75 -19.59
CA ASN A 75 0.82 -1.99 -20.78
C ASN A 75 -0.59 -2.43 -20.39
N PHE A 76 -1.06 -2.06 -19.18
CA PHE A 76 -2.39 -2.39 -18.70
C PHE A 76 -3.49 -2.04 -19.72
N SER A 77 -4.38 -3.01 -19.98
CA SER A 77 -5.50 -2.83 -20.89
C SER A 77 -6.82 -2.93 -20.11
N GLN A 78 -7.49 -1.79 -19.94
CA GLN A 78 -8.76 -1.71 -19.23
C GLN A 78 -9.86 -2.59 -19.87
N SER A 79 -9.81 -2.83 -21.19
CA SER A 79 -10.75 -3.69 -21.91
C SER A 79 -10.74 -5.16 -21.45
N GLU A 80 -9.70 -5.60 -20.74
CA GLU A 80 -9.62 -6.97 -20.21
C GLU A 80 -10.48 -7.15 -18.95
N PHE A 81 -10.81 -6.04 -18.28
CA PHE A 81 -11.53 -5.99 -17.00
C PHE A 81 -12.67 -4.97 -17.01
N GLU A 82 -13.20 -4.61 -18.19
CA GLU A 82 -14.20 -3.55 -18.34
C GLU A 82 -15.49 -3.88 -17.58
N TYR A 83 -15.81 -5.17 -17.43
CA TYR A 83 -16.94 -5.64 -16.62
C TYR A 83 -16.91 -5.18 -15.16
N LEU A 84 -15.74 -4.91 -14.58
CA LEU A 84 -15.66 -4.38 -13.21
C LEU A 84 -16.27 -2.97 -13.11
N THR A 85 -16.41 -2.27 -14.24
CA THR A 85 -17.07 -0.97 -14.38
C THR A 85 -18.46 -1.05 -15.03
N ASN A 86 -19.03 -2.26 -15.18
CA ASN A 86 -20.42 -2.44 -15.57
C ASN A 86 -21.33 -2.40 -14.33
N GLU A 87 -22.32 -1.52 -14.31
CA GLU A 87 -23.26 -1.37 -13.19
C GLU A 87 -24.18 -2.58 -13.04
N ASP A 88 -24.48 -3.30 -14.13
CA ASP A 88 -25.35 -4.48 -14.10
C ASP A 88 -24.75 -5.66 -13.29
N LEU A 89 -23.43 -5.63 -13.08
CA LEU A 89 -22.68 -6.67 -12.34
C LEU A 89 -22.73 -6.48 -10.80
N PHE A 90 -23.44 -5.47 -10.30
CA PHE A 90 -23.37 -5.08 -8.89
C PHE A 90 -23.65 -6.25 -7.92
N ALA A 91 -24.63 -7.10 -8.20
CA ALA A 91 -25.00 -8.21 -7.31
C ALA A 91 -23.87 -9.23 -7.18
N GLN A 92 -23.30 -9.66 -8.31
CA GLN A 92 -22.18 -10.61 -8.34
C GLN A 92 -20.93 -10.01 -7.70
N ASP A 93 -20.67 -8.73 -7.96
CA ASP A 93 -19.54 -8.00 -7.41
C ASP A 93 -19.61 -7.86 -5.89
N VAL A 94 -20.79 -7.60 -5.33
CA VAL A 94 -21.03 -7.50 -3.87
C VAL A 94 -20.76 -8.85 -3.20
N VAL A 95 -21.31 -9.95 -3.72
CA VAL A 95 -21.03 -11.30 -3.21
C VAL A 95 -19.54 -11.60 -3.25
N THR A 96 -18.90 -11.32 -4.39
CA THR A 96 -17.47 -11.52 -4.58
C THR A 96 -16.62 -10.69 -3.62
N PHE A 97 -16.99 -9.43 -3.37
CA PHE A 97 -16.34 -8.57 -2.39
C PHE A 97 -16.38 -9.19 -0.98
N HIS A 98 -17.53 -9.71 -0.56
CA HIS A 98 -17.68 -10.33 0.75
C HIS A 98 -16.95 -11.68 0.86
N ILE A 99 -16.86 -12.45 -0.23
CA ILE A 99 -16.04 -13.67 -0.31
C ILE A 99 -14.55 -13.30 -0.13
N LEU A 100 -14.07 -12.31 -0.87
CA LEU A 100 -12.68 -11.83 -0.76
C LEU A 100 -12.37 -11.29 0.64
N CYS A 101 -13.27 -10.52 1.25
CA CYS A 101 -13.10 -10.04 2.63
C CYS A 101 -12.89 -11.21 3.61
N GLN A 102 -13.68 -12.28 3.46
CA GLN A 102 -13.56 -13.46 4.32
C GLN A 102 -12.27 -14.22 4.05
N ALA A 103 -11.98 -14.57 2.80
CA ALA A 103 -10.79 -15.30 2.41
C ALA A 103 -9.52 -14.57 2.87
N ILE A 104 -9.47 -13.25 2.70
CA ILE A 104 -8.34 -12.42 3.12
C ILE A 104 -8.20 -12.36 4.63
N ALA A 105 -9.31 -12.14 5.36
CA ALA A 105 -9.29 -12.08 6.82
C ALA A 105 -8.77 -13.37 7.46
N ILE A 106 -9.06 -14.50 6.82
CA ILE A 106 -8.70 -15.84 7.29
C ILE A 106 -7.25 -16.17 6.93
N GLN A 107 -6.85 -15.90 5.70
CA GLN A 107 -5.55 -16.31 5.20
C GLN A 107 -4.42 -15.37 5.64
N PHE A 108 -4.68 -14.07 5.71
CA PHE A 108 -3.63 -13.06 5.84
C PHE A 108 -3.74 -12.23 7.12
N ASN A 109 -2.64 -11.59 7.49
CA ASN A 109 -2.65 -10.59 8.55
C ASN A 109 -3.34 -9.30 8.08
N THR A 110 -4.02 -8.60 8.99
CA THR A 110 -4.78 -7.40 8.61
C THR A 110 -3.87 -6.27 8.14
N GLY A 111 -2.64 -6.19 8.66
CA GLY A 111 -1.59 -5.32 8.13
C GLY A 111 -0.83 -5.85 6.91
N SER A 112 -1.11 -7.06 6.42
CA SER A 112 -0.31 -7.69 5.36
C SER A 112 -0.38 -6.95 4.02
N ARG A 113 0.57 -7.25 3.14
CA ARG A 113 0.61 -6.73 1.78
C ARG A 113 -0.66 -7.06 1.00
N GLU A 114 -1.14 -8.29 1.12
CA GLU A 114 -2.31 -8.84 0.41
C GLU A 114 -3.59 -8.14 0.89
N THR A 115 -3.75 -7.99 2.20
CA THR A 115 -4.90 -7.26 2.77
C THR A 115 -4.92 -5.82 2.30
N ARG A 116 -3.76 -5.14 2.32
CA ARG A 116 -3.66 -3.75 1.84
C ARG A 116 -3.89 -3.63 0.35
N LEU A 117 -3.36 -4.56 -0.46
CA LEU A 117 -3.61 -4.60 -1.90
C LEU A 117 -5.10 -4.63 -2.19
N PHE A 118 -5.85 -5.50 -1.50
CA PHE A 118 -7.29 -5.59 -1.65
C PHE A 118 -8.00 -4.31 -1.21
N ILE A 119 -7.67 -3.77 -0.02
CA ILE A 119 -8.32 -2.54 0.47
C ILE A 119 -8.03 -1.35 -0.47
N GLU A 120 -6.78 -1.19 -0.93
CA GLU A 120 -6.39 -0.16 -1.89
C GLU A 120 -7.13 -0.33 -3.22
N SER A 121 -7.28 -1.56 -3.71
CA SER A 121 -7.96 -1.83 -4.97
C SER A 121 -9.45 -1.47 -4.91
N GLN A 122 -10.11 -1.65 -3.75
CA GLN A 122 -11.48 -1.17 -3.56
C GLN A 122 -11.59 0.34 -3.76
N GLY A 123 -10.69 1.10 -3.13
CA GLY A 123 -10.67 2.55 -3.27
C GLY A 123 -10.49 3.00 -4.72
N THR A 124 -9.57 2.35 -5.44
CA THR A 124 -9.35 2.60 -6.88
C THR A 124 -10.57 2.22 -7.71
N LEU A 125 -11.19 1.07 -7.46
CA LEU A 125 -12.34 0.60 -8.24
C LEU A 125 -13.55 1.52 -8.08
N ILE A 126 -13.79 2.01 -6.86
CA ILE A 126 -14.85 3.00 -6.58
C ILE A 126 -14.67 4.26 -7.44
N LEU A 127 -13.45 4.81 -7.50
CA LEU A 127 -13.18 6.01 -8.29
C LEU A 127 -13.37 5.77 -9.79
N GLU A 128 -12.98 4.59 -10.29
CA GLU A 128 -13.20 4.19 -11.69
C GLU A 128 -14.69 4.06 -12.02
N ARG A 129 -15.49 3.48 -11.11
CA ARG A 129 -16.94 3.36 -11.24
C ARG A 129 -17.60 4.73 -11.23
N LEU A 130 -17.26 5.59 -10.27
CA LEU A 130 -17.78 6.96 -10.18
C LEU A 130 -17.47 7.76 -11.46
N ALA A 131 -16.33 7.56 -12.10
CA ALA A 131 -15.99 8.21 -13.36
C ALA A 131 -16.90 7.80 -14.54
N LYS A 132 -17.56 6.64 -14.46
CA LYS A 132 -18.45 6.10 -15.51
C LYS A 132 -19.92 6.44 -15.28
N ILE A 133 -20.29 6.79 -14.05
CA ILE A 133 -21.68 7.14 -13.68
C ILE A 133 -22.02 8.56 -14.19
N PRO A 134 -23.23 8.79 -14.75
CA PRO A 134 -23.68 10.12 -15.14
C PRO A 134 -23.65 11.13 -13.97
N PRO A 135 -23.29 12.41 -14.20
CA PRO A 135 -23.04 13.38 -13.12
C PRO A 135 -24.15 13.54 -12.09
N MET A 136 -25.43 13.53 -12.51
CA MET A 136 -26.56 13.67 -11.57
C MET A 136 -26.68 12.47 -10.64
N THR A 137 -26.71 11.26 -11.20
CA THR A 137 -26.76 10.01 -10.42
C THR A 137 -25.53 9.83 -9.54
N ARG A 138 -24.35 10.26 -10.03
CA ARG A 138 -23.12 10.24 -9.26
C ARG A 138 -23.19 11.13 -8.02
N ALA A 139 -23.70 12.35 -8.17
CA ALA A 139 -23.87 13.28 -7.05
C ALA A 139 -24.86 12.72 -6.01
N GLU A 140 -25.97 12.13 -6.46
CA GLU A 140 -26.97 11.48 -5.59
C GLU A 140 -26.34 10.35 -4.75
N ILE A 141 -25.60 9.42 -5.38
CA ILE A 141 -24.91 8.32 -4.67
C ILE A 141 -23.86 8.84 -3.69
N ILE A 142 -23.08 9.84 -4.10
CA ILE A 142 -22.06 10.42 -3.24
C ILE A 142 -22.69 11.03 -1.99
N ASP A 143 -23.75 11.82 -2.16
CA ASP A 143 -24.41 12.45 -1.02
C ASP A 143 -25.09 11.40 -0.13
N GLU A 144 -25.72 10.36 -0.69
CA GLU A 144 -26.33 9.25 0.08
C GLU A 144 -25.31 8.49 0.95
N VAL A 145 -24.15 8.13 0.37
CA VAL A 145 -23.11 7.41 1.13
C VAL A 145 -22.45 8.32 2.18
N LEU A 146 -22.26 9.61 1.88
CA LEU A 146 -21.69 10.55 2.83
C LEU A 146 -22.68 10.89 3.96
N ASP A 147 -23.99 10.85 3.70
CA ASP A 147 -25.03 11.05 4.70
C ASP A 147 -24.97 10.02 5.83
N GLU A 148 -24.53 8.77 5.56
CA GLU A 148 -24.31 7.76 6.61
C GLU A 148 -23.28 8.19 7.67
N VAL A 149 -22.39 9.13 7.33
CA VAL A 149 -21.30 9.60 8.20
C VAL A 149 -21.56 11.01 8.76
N LYS A 150 -22.60 11.71 8.28
CA LYS A 150 -22.98 13.03 8.79
C LYS A 150 -23.59 12.93 10.19
N VAL A 151 -23.25 13.91 11.04
CA VAL A 151 -23.91 14.15 12.32
C VAL A 151 -24.43 15.58 12.28
N ASP A 152 -25.73 15.77 12.50
CA ASP A 152 -26.38 17.09 12.44
C ASP A 152 -26.15 17.85 11.11
N GLY A 153 -26.08 17.12 9.99
CA GLY A 153 -25.93 17.68 8.64
C GLY A 153 -24.49 18.04 8.23
N SER A 154 -23.50 17.88 9.11
CA SER A 154 -22.08 18.12 8.80
C SER A 154 -21.21 16.89 9.11
N ILE A 155 -20.00 16.86 8.55
CA ILE A 155 -18.99 15.84 8.87
C ILE A 155 -17.89 16.51 9.69
N ASN A 156 -17.82 16.23 10.98
CA ASN A 156 -16.73 16.71 11.81
C ASN A 156 -15.43 16.00 11.41
N TRP A 157 -14.30 16.71 11.25
CA TRP A 157 -13.04 16.07 10.81
C TRP A 157 -12.58 14.94 11.73
N LYS A 158 -12.98 14.97 13.01
CA LYS A 158 -12.68 13.90 13.97
C LYS A 158 -13.34 12.56 13.61
N SER A 159 -14.45 12.55 12.88
CA SER A 159 -15.04 11.31 12.38
C SER A 159 -14.13 10.62 11.35
N LEU A 160 -13.25 11.39 10.69
CA LEU A 160 -12.23 10.91 9.77
C LEU A 160 -10.86 10.68 10.45
N LYS A 161 -10.78 10.71 11.78
CA LYS A 161 -9.51 10.60 12.53
C LYS A 161 -8.67 9.42 12.09
N GLU A 162 -9.27 8.23 11.95
CA GLU A 162 -8.54 7.02 11.58
C GLU A 162 -8.08 7.06 10.11
N VAL A 163 -8.91 7.60 9.22
CA VAL A 163 -8.56 7.82 7.80
C VAL A 163 -7.38 8.80 7.65
N ILE A 164 -7.36 9.84 8.49
CA ILE A 164 -6.28 10.83 8.54
C ILE A 164 -5.02 10.23 9.18
N ALA A 165 -5.16 9.48 10.28
CA ALA A 165 -4.05 8.85 10.99
C ALA A 165 -3.31 7.84 10.12
N THR A 166 -4.04 7.05 9.33
CA THR A 166 -3.50 6.11 8.34
C THR A 166 -2.97 6.77 7.07
N LYS A 167 -2.97 8.12 7.02
CA LYS A 167 -2.52 8.95 5.87
C LYS A 167 -3.24 8.66 4.56
N LYS A 168 -4.40 8.00 4.61
CA LYS A 168 -5.26 7.76 3.45
C LYS A 168 -5.89 9.07 2.94
N LEU A 169 -6.05 10.06 3.84
CA LEU A 169 -6.54 11.41 3.57
C LEU A 169 -5.69 12.43 4.33
N LYS A 170 -5.25 13.51 3.68
CA LYS A 170 -4.50 14.56 4.39
C LYS A 170 -5.45 15.66 4.84
N LEU A 171 -5.23 16.19 6.03
CA LEU A 171 -5.95 17.38 6.51
C LEU A 171 -5.79 18.59 5.58
N THR A 172 -4.66 18.69 4.87
CA THR A 172 -4.40 19.75 3.88
C THR A 172 -5.29 19.66 2.65
N ASP A 173 -5.92 18.51 2.43
CA ASP A 173 -6.79 18.25 1.28
C ASP A 173 -8.26 18.57 1.63
N LEU A 174 -8.54 19.00 2.87
CA LEU A 174 -9.89 19.27 3.38
C LEU A 174 -10.09 20.75 3.68
N LEU A 175 -11.28 21.27 3.35
CA LEU A 175 -11.70 22.58 3.83
C LEU A 175 -12.42 22.43 5.18
N ILE A 176 -11.77 22.87 6.25
CA ILE A 176 -12.29 22.73 7.61
C ILE A 176 -12.67 24.11 8.17
N ASN A 177 -13.87 24.22 8.73
CA ASN A 177 -14.35 25.41 9.42
C ASN A 177 -14.97 25.02 10.76
N ASN A 178 -14.42 25.54 11.87
CA ASN A 178 -14.86 25.25 13.24
C ASN A 178 -14.94 23.75 13.60
N GLY A 179 -14.14 22.92 12.94
CA GLY A 179 -14.12 21.48 13.15
C GLY A 179 -14.91 20.68 12.12
N ASP A 180 -15.72 21.33 11.30
CA ASP A 180 -16.55 20.67 10.30
C ASP A 180 -15.92 20.76 8.92
N ILE A 181 -16.00 19.67 8.16
CA ILE A 181 -15.56 19.59 6.78
C ILE A 181 -16.66 20.19 5.91
N ILE A 182 -16.30 21.20 5.12
CA ILE A 182 -17.21 21.87 4.20
C ILE A 182 -17.24 21.08 2.91
N LEU A 183 -18.40 20.49 2.61
CA LEU A 183 -18.61 19.67 1.42
C LEU A 183 -19.72 20.19 0.52
N GLN A 184 -20.72 20.89 1.06
CA GLN A 184 -21.85 21.38 0.27
C GLN A 184 -21.57 22.76 -0.30
N GLN A 185 -22.09 22.99 -1.51
CA GLN A 185 -21.91 24.26 -2.20
C GLN A 185 -22.53 25.41 -1.41
N ASP A 186 -23.74 25.21 -0.88
CA ASP A 186 -24.45 26.24 -0.13
C ASP A 186 -23.68 26.64 1.14
N ASP A 187 -23.17 25.67 1.91
CA ASP A 187 -22.31 25.93 3.08
C ASP A 187 -21.05 26.70 2.72
N PHE A 188 -20.44 26.37 1.58
CA PHE A 188 -19.26 27.07 1.09
C PHE A 188 -19.57 28.51 0.72
N LEU A 189 -20.65 28.73 -0.03
CA LEU A 189 -21.05 30.06 -0.47
C LEU A 189 -21.43 30.94 0.73
N GLU A 190 -22.19 30.40 1.69
CA GLU A 190 -22.56 31.13 2.90
C GLU A 190 -21.34 31.60 3.70
N ARG A 191 -20.29 30.76 3.81
CA ARG A 191 -19.14 31.01 4.69
C ARG A 191 -17.96 31.72 4.03
N PHE A 192 -17.85 31.65 2.71
CA PHE A 192 -16.63 32.08 1.99
C PHE A 192 -16.88 32.95 0.76
N SER A 193 -18.13 33.17 0.33
CA SER A 193 -18.42 33.96 -0.88
C SER A 193 -17.83 35.37 -0.83
N ASP A 194 -17.90 36.02 0.34
CA ASP A 194 -17.36 37.36 0.62
C ASP A 194 -15.83 37.47 0.51
N LYS A 195 -15.11 36.33 0.52
CA LYS A 195 -13.65 36.31 0.41
C LYS A 195 -13.15 36.40 -1.03
N PHE A 196 -14.01 36.18 -2.01
CA PHE A 196 -13.65 36.18 -3.43
C PHE A 196 -14.15 37.44 -4.13
N HIS A 197 -13.23 38.29 -4.58
CA HIS A 197 -13.54 39.57 -5.22
C HIS A 197 -13.43 39.51 -6.76
N ASP A 198 -12.42 38.79 -7.27
CA ASP A 198 -12.11 38.71 -8.71
C ASP A 198 -12.46 37.36 -9.34
N ARG A 199 -13.09 36.46 -8.59
CA ARG A 199 -13.44 35.09 -9.03
C ARG A 199 -14.82 34.72 -8.53
N SER A 200 -15.59 34.00 -9.34
CA SER A 200 -16.88 33.45 -8.92
C SER A 200 -16.68 32.48 -7.75
N PRO A 201 -17.37 32.70 -6.61
CA PRO A 201 -17.38 31.78 -5.47
C PRO A 201 -17.75 30.35 -5.84
N GLU A 202 -18.72 30.16 -6.74
CA GLU A 202 -19.15 28.86 -7.25
C GLU A 202 -18.02 28.14 -7.99
N ARG A 203 -17.27 28.89 -8.81
CA ARG A 203 -16.08 28.35 -9.48
C ARG A 203 -15.00 27.97 -8.47
N MET A 204 -14.84 28.75 -7.40
CA MET A 204 -13.88 28.44 -6.33
C MET A 204 -14.29 27.19 -5.55
N TYR A 205 -15.58 27.00 -5.27
CA TYR A 205 -16.10 25.77 -4.68
C TYR A 205 -15.74 24.54 -5.53
N ASN A 206 -16.01 24.58 -6.84
CA ASN A 206 -15.70 23.46 -7.74
C ASN A 206 -14.21 23.14 -7.83
N ILE A 207 -13.33 24.12 -7.61
CA ILE A 207 -11.88 23.94 -7.63
C ILE A 207 -11.36 23.39 -6.29
N LEU A 208 -11.88 23.89 -5.18
CA LEU A 208 -11.36 23.60 -3.84
C LEU A 208 -11.99 22.37 -3.20
N ILE A 209 -13.24 22.06 -3.56
CA ILE A 209 -14.03 20.96 -3.02
C ILE A 209 -14.57 20.16 -4.21
N GLY A 210 -15.65 20.63 -4.84
CA GLY A 210 -16.32 19.95 -5.94
C GLY A 210 -16.61 18.46 -5.69
N ASP A 211 -16.91 17.74 -6.76
CA ASP A 211 -17.12 16.29 -6.70
C ASP A 211 -15.82 15.56 -6.33
N SER A 212 -14.67 16.02 -6.82
CA SER A 212 -13.41 15.30 -6.67
C SER A 212 -13.01 15.08 -5.20
N VAL A 213 -13.16 16.08 -4.34
CA VAL A 213 -12.88 15.92 -2.90
C VAL A 213 -13.91 15.01 -2.24
N LYS A 214 -15.19 15.13 -2.60
CA LYS A 214 -16.26 14.25 -2.09
C LYS A 214 -15.99 12.78 -2.47
N GLU A 215 -15.65 12.51 -3.72
CA GLU A 215 -15.29 11.19 -4.25
C GLU A 215 -14.09 10.58 -3.51
N GLN A 216 -13.04 11.38 -3.26
CA GLN A 216 -11.89 10.93 -2.47
C GLN A 216 -12.28 10.56 -1.05
N ILE A 217 -13.04 11.41 -0.35
CA ILE A 217 -13.49 11.15 1.03
C ILE A 217 -14.32 9.87 1.07
N LEU A 218 -15.28 9.72 0.16
CA LEU A 218 -16.13 8.54 0.05
C LEU A 218 -15.30 7.26 -0.15
N SER A 219 -14.40 7.27 -1.14
CA SER A 219 -13.52 6.13 -1.43
C SER A 219 -12.70 5.74 -0.19
N ARG A 220 -12.10 6.72 0.52
CA ARG A 220 -11.31 6.44 1.73
C ARG A 220 -12.14 5.94 2.91
N LEU A 221 -13.37 6.43 3.06
CA LEU A 221 -14.31 5.96 4.07
C LEU A 221 -14.66 4.49 3.85
N ILE A 222 -15.01 4.10 2.61
CA ILE A 222 -15.33 2.71 2.29
C ILE A 222 -14.11 1.80 2.47
N MET A 223 -12.91 2.25 2.09
CA MET A 223 -11.66 1.52 2.38
C MET A 223 -11.47 1.27 3.89
N GLN A 224 -11.73 2.29 4.72
CA GLN A 224 -11.63 2.17 6.17
C GLN A 224 -12.68 1.20 6.73
N LYS A 225 -13.92 1.28 6.25
CA LYS A 225 -14.99 0.36 6.64
C LYS A 225 -14.71 -1.08 6.21
N THR A 226 -14.05 -1.26 5.07
CA THR A 226 -13.58 -2.56 4.58
C THR A 226 -12.52 -3.14 5.51
N GLU A 227 -11.54 -2.33 5.92
CA GLU A 227 -10.52 -2.75 6.90
C GLU A 227 -11.15 -3.16 8.25
N GLU A 228 -12.05 -2.34 8.79
CA GLU A 228 -12.83 -2.65 10.00
C GLU A 228 -13.67 -3.93 9.84
N TYR A 229 -14.18 -4.17 8.64
CA TYR A 229 -14.96 -5.38 8.34
C TYR A 229 -14.08 -6.63 8.31
N ILE A 230 -12.94 -6.59 7.62
CA ILE A 230 -11.94 -7.68 7.60
C ILE A 230 -11.46 -8.00 9.01
N GLN A 231 -11.13 -6.99 9.81
CA GLN A 231 -10.69 -7.17 11.19
C GLN A 231 -11.78 -7.88 12.04
N ARG A 232 -13.04 -7.45 11.92
CA ARG A 232 -14.16 -8.12 12.61
C ARG A 232 -14.33 -9.58 12.16
N ILE A 233 -14.21 -9.86 10.86
CA ILE A 233 -14.27 -11.25 10.36
C ILE A 233 -13.15 -12.08 10.99
N LYS A 234 -11.92 -11.56 11.04
CA LYS A 234 -10.77 -12.26 11.63
C LYS A 234 -10.96 -12.57 13.12
N GLU A 235 -11.54 -11.64 13.87
CA GLU A 235 -11.86 -11.85 15.29
C GLU A 235 -12.97 -12.90 15.47
N MET A 236 -13.97 -12.89 14.58
CA MET A 236 -15.07 -13.86 14.61
C MET A 236 -14.62 -15.25 14.18
N SER A 237 -13.75 -15.36 13.18
CA SER A 237 -13.27 -16.64 12.62
C SER A 237 -12.47 -17.46 13.65
N ALA A 238 -11.89 -16.83 14.66
CA ALA A 238 -11.29 -17.52 15.81
C ALA A 238 -12.31 -18.28 16.67
N ARG A 239 -13.62 -18.04 16.49
CA ARG A 239 -14.71 -18.59 17.32
C ARG A 239 -15.71 -19.45 16.55
N ILE A 240 -15.65 -19.45 15.21
CA ILE A 240 -16.61 -20.15 14.35
C ILE A 240 -15.87 -21.01 13.33
N GLU A 241 -16.51 -22.09 12.91
CA GLU A 241 -16.00 -22.89 11.80
C GLU A 241 -16.22 -22.14 10.48
N ILE A 242 -15.17 -22.05 9.69
CA ILE A 242 -15.16 -21.35 8.40
C ILE A 242 -15.59 -22.33 7.31
N HIS A 243 -16.41 -21.85 6.37
CA HIS A 243 -16.82 -22.65 5.23
C HIS A 243 -15.62 -23.09 4.37
N PRO A 244 -15.52 -24.38 3.96
CA PRO A 244 -14.38 -24.89 3.18
C PRO A 244 -14.10 -24.13 1.88
N ALA A 245 -15.14 -23.65 1.20
CA ALA A 245 -15.00 -22.83 -0.01
C ALA A 245 -14.15 -21.57 0.22
N ILE A 246 -14.33 -20.90 1.36
CA ILE A 246 -13.59 -19.68 1.72
C ILE A 246 -12.13 -20.02 2.03
N LEU A 247 -11.87 -21.14 2.72
CA LEU A 247 -10.51 -21.61 3.00
C LEU A 247 -9.76 -21.92 1.70
N ASN A 248 -10.41 -22.57 0.74
CA ASN A 248 -9.83 -22.87 -0.55
C ASN A 248 -9.41 -21.59 -1.31
N ILE A 249 -10.31 -20.60 -1.36
CA ILE A 249 -10.01 -19.29 -1.97
C ILE A 249 -8.85 -18.60 -1.24
N GLY A 250 -8.80 -18.69 0.08
CA GLY A 250 -7.70 -18.15 0.87
C GLY A 250 -6.35 -18.75 0.47
N GLU A 251 -6.23 -20.08 0.44
CA GLU A 251 -5.00 -20.75 0.03
C GLU A 251 -4.64 -20.47 -1.44
N GLU A 252 -5.62 -20.42 -2.34
CA GLU A 252 -5.37 -20.07 -3.74
C GLU A 252 -4.85 -18.63 -3.89
N LEU A 253 -5.43 -17.67 -3.16
CA LEU A 253 -4.94 -16.29 -3.14
C LEU A 253 -3.50 -16.17 -2.61
N LYS A 254 -3.10 -17.03 -1.67
CA LYS A 254 -1.75 -17.06 -1.10
C LYS A 254 -0.69 -17.41 -2.14
N GLU A 255 -1.03 -18.26 -3.11
CA GLU A 255 -0.14 -18.61 -4.22
C GLU A 255 -0.29 -17.62 -5.38
N PHE A 256 -1.53 -17.29 -5.73
CA PHE A 256 -1.88 -16.43 -6.86
C PHE A 256 -1.31 -15.01 -6.74
N ILE A 257 -1.45 -14.35 -5.58
CA ILE A 257 -1.03 -12.94 -5.44
C ILE A 257 0.48 -12.79 -5.66
N PRO A 258 1.36 -13.56 -4.99
CA PRO A 258 2.80 -13.50 -5.26
C PRO A 258 3.17 -13.84 -6.70
N GLU A 259 2.54 -14.87 -7.29
CA GLU A 259 2.79 -15.26 -8.69
C GLU A 259 2.43 -14.13 -9.65
N GLU A 260 1.25 -13.54 -9.51
CA GLU A 260 0.76 -12.48 -10.38
C GLU A 260 1.62 -11.21 -10.25
N ILE A 261 2.01 -10.84 -9.04
CA ILE A 261 2.94 -9.73 -8.79
C ILE A 261 4.31 -10.02 -9.42
N SER A 262 4.77 -11.28 -9.39
CA SER A 262 6.09 -11.65 -9.90
C SER A 262 6.26 -11.40 -11.40
N LYS A 263 5.17 -11.41 -12.18
CA LYS A 263 5.16 -11.04 -13.61
C LYS A 263 5.69 -9.62 -13.85
N TYR A 264 5.52 -8.74 -12.86
CA TYR A 264 5.89 -7.32 -12.93
C TYR A 264 7.13 -6.98 -12.13
N ASN A 265 7.70 -7.95 -11.40
CA ASN A 265 8.91 -7.78 -10.63
C ASN A 265 10.14 -7.62 -11.55
N GLN A 266 10.31 -6.41 -12.10
CA GLN A 266 11.59 -5.92 -12.63
C GLN A 266 12.67 -5.82 -11.53
N TYR A 267 12.31 -6.16 -10.29
CA TYR A 267 13.16 -6.21 -9.12
C TYR A 267 14.17 -7.37 -9.15
N TYR A 268 13.87 -8.45 -9.87
CA TYR A 268 14.76 -9.60 -10.08
C TYR A 268 15.21 -9.76 -11.55
N ALA A 269 14.47 -9.22 -12.52
CA ALA A 269 14.85 -9.30 -13.94
C ALA A 269 15.78 -8.12 -14.33
N GLY A 270 17.05 -8.43 -14.56
CA GLY A 270 18.07 -7.49 -15.00
C GLY A 270 17.77 -6.84 -16.36
N SER A 271 17.79 -5.51 -16.39
CA SER A 271 18.29 -4.77 -17.56
C SER A 271 19.38 -3.82 -17.07
N GLY A 272 20.63 -4.21 -17.37
CA GLY A 272 21.82 -3.49 -16.96
C GLY A 272 21.96 -2.18 -17.72
N GLY A 273 21.88 -1.07 -16.99
CA GLY A 273 22.71 0.08 -17.32
C GLY A 273 24.20 -0.22 -17.08
N ILE A 274 25.06 0.75 -17.36
CA ILE A 274 26.55 0.70 -17.40
C ILE A 274 27.23 0.06 -16.15
N TYR A 275 26.50 -0.22 -15.07
CA TYR A 275 27.03 -0.69 -13.78
C TYR A 275 26.51 -2.06 -13.30
N GLY A 276 25.68 -2.78 -14.08
CA GLY A 276 25.11 -4.09 -13.68
C GLY A 276 24.00 -4.00 -12.62
N SER A 277 23.09 -4.97 -12.59
CA SER A 277 22.01 -5.05 -11.59
C SER A 277 22.39 -6.01 -10.46
N VAL A 278 22.33 -5.53 -9.21
CA VAL A 278 22.44 -6.38 -8.01
C VAL A 278 21.06 -6.76 -7.52
N GLU A 279 20.84 -8.06 -7.34
CA GLU A 279 19.60 -8.62 -6.79
C GLU A 279 19.58 -8.53 -5.26
N ALA A 280 18.36 -8.48 -4.70
CA ALA A 280 18.16 -8.63 -3.27
C ALA A 280 18.70 -9.99 -2.80
N GLY A 281 19.35 -10.04 -1.65
CA GLY A 281 19.99 -11.26 -1.14
C GLY A 281 20.94 -10.95 0.01
N LYS A 282 21.48 -12.00 0.64
CA LYS A 282 22.34 -11.87 1.84
C LYS A 282 23.40 -10.77 1.66
N LEU A 283 23.58 -9.99 2.72
CA LEU A 283 24.59 -8.95 2.75
C LEU A 283 25.98 -9.60 2.67
N ASN A 284 26.87 -8.96 1.92
CA ASN A 284 28.25 -9.41 1.74
C ASN A 284 29.15 -8.36 2.41
N PRO A 285 29.70 -8.64 3.60
CA PRO A 285 30.55 -7.69 4.32
C PRO A 285 31.77 -7.21 3.52
N ASP A 286 32.31 -8.05 2.63
CA ASP A 286 33.45 -7.67 1.79
C ASP A 286 33.07 -6.60 0.75
N ALA A 287 31.80 -6.53 0.38
CA ALA A 287 31.28 -5.49 -0.51
C ALA A 287 30.95 -4.17 0.23
N PHE A 288 31.03 -4.11 1.56
CA PHE A 288 30.70 -2.87 2.27
C PHE A 288 31.65 -1.72 1.90
N PRO A 289 31.09 -0.52 1.65
CA PRO A 289 31.91 0.68 1.46
C PRO A 289 32.57 1.08 2.78
N PRO A 290 33.68 1.85 2.74
CA PRO A 290 34.45 2.21 3.93
C PRO A 290 33.61 2.81 5.07
N CYS A 291 32.66 3.70 4.76
CA CYS A 291 31.80 4.31 5.77
C CYS A 291 30.90 3.32 6.50
N ILE A 292 30.39 2.31 5.80
CA ILE A 292 29.57 1.26 6.41
C ILE A 292 30.45 0.31 7.20
N LYS A 293 31.60 -0.10 6.65
CA LYS A 293 32.54 -0.98 7.34
C LYS A 293 32.98 -0.39 8.69
N SER A 294 33.40 0.87 8.71
CA SER A 294 33.77 1.57 9.94
C SER A 294 32.59 1.75 10.90
N THR A 295 31.35 1.83 10.39
CA THR A 295 30.17 1.89 11.26
C THR A 295 29.91 0.55 11.95
N VAL A 296 30.03 -0.57 11.23
CA VAL A 296 29.84 -1.93 11.77
C VAL A 296 30.93 -2.29 12.79
N GLU A 297 32.16 -1.83 12.56
CA GLU A 297 33.30 -2.01 13.48
C GLU A 297 33.17 -1.20 14.79
N GLY A 298 32.26 -0.22 14.84
CA GLY A 298 31.96 0.59 16.03
C GLY A 298 32.38 2.06 15.90
N VAL A 299 31.55 2.96 16.45
CA VAL A 299 31.75 4.43 16.36
C VAL A 299 31.88 5.03 17.76
N SER A 300 32.72 6.06 17.91
CA SER A 300 32.87 6.79 19.16
C SER A 300 31.70 7.76 19.42
N SER A 301 31.58 8.23 20.67
CA SER A 301 30.45 9.02 21.18
C SER A 301 30.03 10.25 20.34
N GLY A 302 30.91 10.81 19.51
CA GLY A 302 30.64 12.03 18.74
C GLY A 302 29.75 11.88 17.49
N GLY A 303 29.41 10.66 17.06
CA GLY A 303 28.60 10.46 15.84
C GLY A 303 27.87 9.12 15.75
N ARG A 304 27.88 8.31 16.81
CA ARG A 304 27.31 6.96 16.80
C ARG A 304 25.79 6.91 16.51
N ASN A 305 24.99 7.90 16.93
CA ASN A 305 23.54 7.88 16.68
C ASN A 305 23.25 8.04 15.19
N ASP A 306 23.84 9.05 14.56
CA ASP A 306 23.69 9.26 13.11
C ASP A 306 24.29 8.08 12.33
N ALA A 307 25.40 7.50 12.79
CA ALA A 307 26.02 6.34 12.14
C ALA A 307 25.15 5.08 12.23
N ILE A 308 24.60 4.76 13.40
CA ILE A 308 23.78 3.56 13.58
C ILE A 308 22.37 3.78 13.01
N VAL A 309 21.65 4.79 13.52
CA VAL A 309 20.21 4.98 13.30
C VAL A 309 19.91 5.55 11.91
N LEU A 310 20.74 6.44 11.39
CA LEU A 310 20.48 7.07 10.08
C LEU A 310 21.26 6.39 8.95
N LEU A 311 22.56 6.13 9.13
CA LEU A 311 23.40 5.56 8.08
C LEU A 311 23.24 4.04 7.96
N LEU A 312 23.53 3.28 9.02
CA LEU A 312 23.56 1.83 8.97
C LEU A 312 22.17 1.23 8.83
N THR A 313 21.18 1.69 9.60
CA THR A 313 19.80 1.17 9.53
C THR A 313 19.24 1.26 8.12
N SER A 314 19.29 2.44 7.50
CA SER A 314 18.79 2.63 6.14
C SER A 314 19.62 1.85 5.12
N PHE A 315 20.95 1.84 5.24
CA PHE A 315 21.81 1.08 4.34
C PHE A 315 21.51 -0.42 4.39
N ALA A 316 21.50 -1.02 5.59
CA ALA A 316 21.34 -2.45 5.77
C ALA A 316 19.98 -2.93 5.23
N SER A 317 18.91 -2.20 5.55
CA SER A 317 17.57 -2.54 5.07
C SER A 317 17.46 -2.49 3.55
N TYR A 318 17.92 -1.41 2.91
CA TYR A 318 17.82 -1.28 1.46
C TYR A 318 18.81 -2.18 0.72
N ALA A 319 20.04 -2.34 1.20
CA ALA A 319 21.01 -3.24 0.58
C ALA A 319 20.54 -4.71 0.60
N ARG A 320 19.80 -5.11 1.65
CA ARG A 320 19.31 -6.48 1.82
C ARG A 320 17.98 -6.75 1.11
N LEU A 321 17.04 -5.79 1.17
CA LEU A 321 15.67 -5.98 0.69
C LEU A 321 15.41 -5.31 -0.66
N TYR A 322 15.94 -4.10 -0.87
CA TYR A 322 15.57 -3.29 -2.03
C TYR A 322 16.71 -2.39 -2.55
N PRO A 323 17.79 -2.98 -3.12
CA PRO A 323 19.00 -2.22 -3.48
C PRO A 323 18.80 -1.23 -4.64
N ARG A 324 17.66 -1.29 -5.34
CA ARG A 324 17.30 -0.46 -6.50
C ARG A 324 16.34 0.69 -6.18
N ILE A 325 16.20 1.10 -4.92
CA ILE A 325 15.30 2.20 -4.51
C ILE A 325 15.47 3.50 -5.32
N PHE A 326 16.67 3.81 -5.81
CA PHE A 326 16.91 5.01 -6.61
C PHE A 326 16.61 4.86 -8.11
N ALA A 327 16.13 3.69 -8.54
CA ALA A 327 15.79 3.40 -9.93
C ALA A 327 14.28 3.40 -10.21
N SER A 328 13.45 3.52 -9.17
CA SER A 328 11.99 3.60 -9.26
C SER A 328 11.49 4.77 -8.42
N GLU A 329 10.42 5.43 -8.85
CA GLU A 329 9.72 6.46 -8.05
C GLU A 329 8.63 5.86 -7.14
N GLU A 330 8.50 4.53 -7.12
CA GLU A 330 7.48 3.85 -6.32
C GLU A 330 7.77 3.88 -4.81
N SER A 331 6.72 4.14 -4.03
CA SER A 331 6.76 4.04 -2.58
C SER A 331 6.65 2.58 -2.16
N VAL A 332 7.80 1.95 -1.93
CA VAL A 332 7.91 0.56 -1.44
C VAL A 332 7.96 0.52 0.08
N LYS A 333 7.26 -0.45 0.69
CA LYS A 333 7.31 -0.75 2.11
C LYS A 333 8.17 -1.99 2.39
N VAL A 334 8.56 -2.21 3.64
CA VAL A 334 9.43 -3.34 4.02
C VAL A 334 8.72 -4.67 3.74
N SER A 335 7.43 -4.78 4.08
CA SER A 335 6.64 -5.99 3.87
C SER A 335 6.38 -6.31 2.39
N ASP A 336 6.64 -5.37 1.47
CA ASP A 336 6.58 -5.67 0.03
C ASP A 336 7.73 -6.58 -0.40
N MET A 337 8.83 -6.58 0.36
CA MET A 337 10.06 -7.34 0.11
C MET A 337 10.30 -8.44 1.16
N ASP A 338 9.75 -8.27 2.36
CA ASP A 338 9.87 -9.20 3.50
C ASP A 338 8.51 -9.33 4.21
N PRO A 339 7.53 -10.06 3.62
CA PRO A 339 6.13 -10.06 4.07
C PRO A 339 5.94 -10.48 5.54
N ASP A 340 6.75 -11.43 6.02
CA ASP A 340 6.70 -11.95 7.38
C ASP A 340 7.75 -11.32 8.31
N LEU A 341 8.42 -10.24 7.86
CA LEU A 341 9.49 -9.54 8.58
C LEU A 341 10.69 -10.43 8.99
N THR A 342 10.79 -11.65 8.43
CA THR A 342 11.75 -12.65 8.86
C THR A 342 13.18 -12.22 8.56
N ILE A 343 13.43 -11.57 7.42
CA ILE A 343 14.76 -11.05 7.07
C ILE A 343 15.09 -9.84 7.94
N THR A 344 14.09 -8.99 8.19
CA THR A 344 14.21 -7.79 9.01
C THR A 344 14.60 -8.14 10.44
N GLU A 345 13.93 -9.13 11.05
CA GLU A 345 14.17 -9.58 12.42
C GLU A 345 15.45 -10.40 12.58
N ASN A 346 15.76 -11.28 11.63
CA ASN A 346 16.84 -12.27 11.81
C ASN A 346 18.15 -11.91 11.10
N GLU A 347 18.16 -10.93 10.19
CA GLU A 347 19.37 -10.50 9.48
C GLU A 347 19.68 -9.00 9.66
N ILE A 348 18.69 -8.13 9.45
CA ILE A 348 18.92 -6.68 9.43
C ILE A 348 19.07 -6.09 10.85
N LEU A 349 18.11 -6.34 11.73
CA LEU A 349 18.16 -5.84 13.11
C LEU A 349 19.39 -6.35 13.88
N PRO A 350 19.76 -7.65 13.81
CA PRO A 350 20.97 -8.14 14.48
C PRO A 350 22.24 -7.42 14.02
N LEU A 351 22.41 -7.21 12.71
CA LEU A 351 23.56 -6.46 12.19
C LEU A 351 23.64 -5.03 12.77
N ILE A 352 22.50 -4.36 12.88
CA ILE A 352 22.43 -3.00 13.44
C ILE A 352 22.72 -3.01 14.94
N PHE A 353 22.18 -3.99 15.67
CA PHE A 353 22.36 -4.08 17.12
C PHE A 353 23.78 -4.47 17.50
N ASP A 354 24.40 -5.40 16.78
CA ASP A 354 25.81 -5.76 16.98
C ASP A 354 26.73 -4.54 16.74
N ALA A 355 26.47 -3.75 15.70
CA ALA A 355 27.22 -2.52 15.43
C ALA A 355 27.03 -1.45 16.52
N ALA A 356 25.82 -1.37 17.08
CA ALA A 356 25.49 -0.47 18.17
C ALA A 356 26.21 -0.85 19.48
N ASP A 357 26.34 -2.16 19.74
CA ASP A 357 27.08 -2.70 20.89
C ASP A 357 28.60 -2.54 20.72
N ASN A 358 29.11 -2.55 19.49
CA ASN A 358 30.51 -2.25 19.17
C ASN A 358 30.88 -0.76 19.37
N CYS A 359 29.90 0.14 19.53
CA CYS A 359 30.19 1.57 19.75
C CYS A 359 30.87 1.80 21.11
N THR A 360 31.59 2.93 21.23
CA THR A 360 32.28 3.29 22.48
C THR A 360 31.83 4.66 23.00
N PRO A 361 31.08 4.72 24.13
CA PRO A 361 30.45 3.59 24.82
C PRO A 361 29.29 2.98 24.00
N PRO A 362 28.87 1.72 24.30
CA PRO A 362 27.79 1.05 23.58
C PRO A 362 26.53 1.91 23.50
N LEU A 363 25.93 1.98 22.31
CA LEU A 363 24.88 2.96 22.03
C LEU A 363 23.66 2.74 22.92
N PHE A 364 23.21 1.50 23.10
CA PHE A 364 21.98 1.22 23.83
C PHE A 364 22.14 1.20 25.34
N GLU A 365 23.36 1.10 25.86
CA GLU A 365 23.62 1.28 27.29
C GLU A 365 23.50 2.76 27.66
N ASP A 366 24.00 3.65 26.81
CA ASP A 366 23.98 5.10 27.03
C ASP A 366 22.63 5.72 26.61
N GLN A 367 22.04 5.21 25.52
CA GLN A 367 20.83 5.76 24.88
C GLN A 367 19.86 4.64 24.44
N PRO A 368 19.17 3.97 25.39
CA PRO A 368 18.26 2.86 25.09
C PRO A 368 17.15 3.19 24.09
N GLN A 369 16.68 4.44 24.06
CA GLN A 369 15.63 4.92 23.16
C GLN A 369 15.99 4.81 21.67
N GLU A 370 17.29 4.70 21.33
CA GLU A 370 17.71 4.59 19.93
C GLU A 370 17.25 3.27 19.27
N LYS A 371 16.94 2.23 20.07
CA LYS A 371 16.25 1.04 19.54
C LYS A 371 14.92 1.38 18.90
N ILE A 372 14.12 2.22 19.55
CA ILE A 372 12.82 2.69 19.04
C ILE A 372 13.03 3.54 17.79
N ASN A 373 14.06 4.38 17.75
CA ASN A 373 14.37 5.16 16.56
C ASN A 373 14.76 4.28 15.37
N ILE A 374 15.48 3.17 15.57
CA ILE A 374 15.79 2.20 14.50
C ILE A 374 14.49 1.63 13.90
N ILE A 375 13.55 1.17 14.75
CA ILE A 375 12.24 0.66 14.31
C ILE A 375 11.48 1.74 13.52
N SER A 376 11.49 2.98 14.01
CA SER A 376 10.89 4.13 13.35
C SER A 376 11.51 4.43 11.98
N LYS A 377 12.84 4.27 11.80
CA LYS A 377 13.50 4.47 10.50
C LYS A 377 13.21 3.37 9.49
N LEU A 378 12.83 2.17 9.95
CA LEU A 378 12.36 1.08 9.11
C LEU A 378 10.89 1.26 8.65
N GLY A 379 10.18 2.26 9.17
CA GLY A 379 8.81 2.60 8.76
C GLY A 379 7.72 2.08 9.68
N PHE A 380 8.07 1.47 10.82
CA PHE A 380 7.12 0.82 11.74
C PHE A 380 6.68 1.69 12.91
N GLY A 381 6.90 3.01 12.89
CA GLY A 381 6.50 3.88 14.00
C GLY A 381 7.42 3.84 15.22
N MET A 382 6.99 4.46 16.32
CA MET A 382 7.78 4.59 17.55
C MET A 382 7.47 3.44 18.52
N HIS A 383 7.86 2.22 18.13
CA HIS A 383 7.59 0.99 18.90
C HIS A 383 8.88 0.26 19.30
N GLU A 384 8.77 -0.64 20.28
CA GLU A 384 9.91 -1.42 20.77
C GLU A 384 10.35 -2.54 19.82
N LYS A 385 9.44 -3.02 18.97
CA LYS A 385 9.65 -4.12 18.03
C LYS A 385 9.01 -3.79 16.69
N VAL A 386 9.51 -4.42 15.64
CA VAL A 386 8.82 -4.41 14.34
C VAL A 386 7.52 -5.20 14.47
N ASP A 387 6.46 -4.66 13.89
CA ASP A 387 5.16 -5.31 13.76
C ASP A 387 4.55 -4.81 12.46
N ILE A 388 4.10 -5.73 11.61
CA ILE A 388 3.51 -5.41 10.31
C ILE A 388 2.29 -4.48 10.44
N ASN A 389 1.58 -4.54 11.58
CA ASN A 389 0.42 -3.69 11.85
C ASN A 389 0.79 -2.21 12.06
N HIS A 390 2.05 -1.91 12.43
CA HIS A 390 2.55 -0.55 12.59
C HIS A 390 3.26 -0.01 11.33
N GLU A 391 3.31 -0.79 10.25
CA GLU A 391 4.02 -0.40 9.03
C GLU A 391 3.32 0.77 8.29
N GLY A 392 4.04 1.87 8.11
CA GLY A 392 3.56 3.09 7.46
C GLY A 392 3.24 4.24 8.43
N GLU A 393 3.26 3.99 9.74
CA GLU A 393 3.22 5.04 10.76
C GLU A 393 4.35 6.06 10.53
N THR A 394 5.54 5.58 10.17
CA THR A 394 6.69 6.39 9.74
C THR A 394 7.12 6.02 8.32
N LYS A 395 8.02 6.81 7.74
CA LYS A 395 8.59 6.49 6.42
C LYS A 395 9.72 5.48 6.59
N TRP A 396 9.85 4.53 5.67
CA TRP A 396 11.09 3.79 5.52
C TRP A 396 12.17 4.74 4.97
N TYR A 397 13.21 5.03 5.77
CA TYR A 397 14.19 6.07 5.46
C TYR A 397 15.24 5.58 4.47
N THR A 398 15.37 6.29 3.35
CA THR A 398 16.40 5.98 2.34
C THR A 398 17.82 6.31 2.83
N PRO A 399 18.84 5.61 2.33
CA PRO A 399 20.23 5.85 2.72
C PRO A 399 20.69 7.26 2.42
N MET A 400 21.43 7.84 3.37
CA MET A 400 22.02 9.17 3.21
C MET A 400 23.08 9.21 2.10
N SER A 401 23.16 10.35 1.39
CA SER A 401 24.17 10.57 0.35
C SER A 401 25.58 10.71 0.94
N CYS A 402 26.61 10.46 0.12
CA CYS A 402 28.01 10.66 0.51
C CYS A 402 28.29 12.11 0.94
N GLU A 403 27.59 13.10 0.39
CA GLU A 403 27.70 14.50 0.83
C GLU A 403 27.20 14.69 2.25
N LYS A 404 26.03 14.13 2.59
CA LYS A 404 25.52 14.15 3.96
C LYS A 404 26.46 13.42 4.91
N ILE A 405 27.05 12.29 4.50
CA ILE A 405 28.01 11.54 5.32
C ILE A 405 29.25 12.41 5.58
N LYS A 406 29.78 13.12 4.59
CA LYS A 406 30.93 14.02 4.78
C LYS A 406 30.65 15.17 5.75
N ILE A 407 29.42 15.67 5.79
CA ILE A 407 29.01 16.77 6.67
C ILE A 407 28.77 16.29 8.10
N HIS A 408 27.97 15.22 8.26
CA HIS A 408 27.52 14.75 9.56
C HIS A 408 28.46 13.73 10.22
N LEU A 409 29.15 12.94 9.40
CA LEU A 409 29.99 11.81 9.81
C LEU A 409 31.36 11.83 9.08
N PRO A 410 32.11 12.96 9.11
CA PRO A 410 33.35 13.10 8.35
C PRO A 410 34.38 12.01 8.70
N ASN A 411 34.40 11.56 9.95
CA ASN A 411 35.30 10.52 10.45
C ASN A 411 35.01 9.12 9.89
N LEU A 412 33.87 8.91 9.23
CA LEU A 412 33.53 7.63 8.58
C LEU A 412 33.73 7.69 7.06
N CYS A 413 33.87 8.87 6.47
CA CYS A 413 34.03 9.02 5.03
C CYS A 413 35.51 8.92 4.64
N HIS A 414 35.97 7.70 4.39
CA HIS A 414 37.32 7.41 3.86
C HIS A 414 37.23 6.77 2.46
N PRO A 415 36.99 7.55 1.39
CA PRO A 415 36.72 7.01 0.06
C PRO A 415 37.89 6.18 -0.47
N ASP A 416 37.58 5.01 -1.03
CA ASP A 416 38.55 4.15 -1.72
C ASP A 416 38.24 4.10 -3.23
N LYS A 417 38.90 3.18 -3.95
CA LYS A 417 38.66 2.96 -5.39
C LYS A 417 37.19 2.60 -5.68
N SER A 418 36.52 1.91 -4.76
CA SER A 418 35.11 1.52 -4.88
C SER A 418 34.14 2.69 -4.71
N CYS A 419 34.59 3.85 -4.22
CA CYS A 419 33.78 5.06 -4.12
C CYS A 419 33.84 5.97 -5.37
N LYS A 420 34.76 5.72 -6.31
CA LYS A 420 34.99 6.62 -7.45
C LYS A 420 33.75 6.75 -8.34
N GLY A 421 33.27 7.98 -8.54
CA GLY A 421 32.11 8.30 -9.40
C GLY A 421 30.75 7.94 -8.81
N ILE A 422 30.68 7.61 -7.51
CA ILE A 422 29.44 7.22 -6.82
C ILE A 422 29.15 8.24 -5.70
N ASN A 423 27.88 8.62 -5.56
CA ASN A 423 27.42 9.65 -4.63
C ASN A 423 26.64 9.10 -3.42
N ASN A 424 26.48 7.78 -3.28
CA ASN A 424 25.82 7.17 -2.13
C ASN A 424 26.39 5.77 -1.78
N PRO A 425 26.31 5.33 -0.51
CA PRO A 425 26.85 4.03 -0.08
C PRO A 425 26.19 2.82 -0.73
N LEU A 426 24.89 2.88 -1.01
CA LEU A 426 24.12 1.76 -1.55
C LEU A 426 24.59 1.38 -2.96
N SER A 427 24.78 2.37 -3.83
CA SER A 427 25.34 2.15 -5.17
C SER A 427 26.80 1.69 -5.11
N CYS A 428 27.56 2.13 -4.11
CA CYS A 428 28.95 1.72 -3.89
C CYS A 428 29.02 0.23 -3.54
N TYR A 429 28.16 -0.21 -2.61
CA TYR A 429 27.96 -1.61 -2.26
C TYR A 429 27.53 -2.44 -3.48
N GLY A 430 26.51 -2.00 -4.22
CA GLY A 430 26.03 -2.71 -5.39
C GLY A 430 27.13 -2.95 -6.43
N ARG A 431 27.91 -1.92 -6.76
CA ARG A 431 29.04 -2.07 -7.70
C ARG A 431 30.08 -3.08 -7.21
N LYS A 432 30.46 -3.02 -5.93
CA LYS A 432 31.48 -3.90 -5.37
C LYS A 432 30.99 -5.35 -5.26
N LYS A 433 29.73 -5.54 -4.85
CA LYS A 433 29.08 -6.86 -4.82
C LYS A 433 29.05 -7.50 -6.21
N TYR A 434 28.61 -6.76 -7.23
CA TYR A 434 28.61 -7.24 -8.61
C TYR A 434 30.01 -7.67 -9.09
N GLN A 435 31.06 -6.92 -8.73
CA GLN A 435 32.44 -7.29 -9.07
C GLN A 435 32.89 -8.59 -8.38
N LEU A 436 32.57 -8.75 -7.09
CA LEU A 436 32.89 -9.96 -6.34
C LEU A 436 32.11 -11.18 -6.85
N ASP A 437 30.83 -11.02 -7.16
CA ASP A 437 29.97 -12.09 -7.66
C ASP A 437 30.42 -12.60 -9.04
N ASN A 438 31.00 -11.72 -9.87
CA ASN A 438 31.58 -12.13 -11.16
C ASN A 438 32.96 -12.78 -11.02
N GLN A 439 33.79 -12.33 -10.08
CA GLN A 439 35.08 -12.97 -9.79
C GLN A 439 34.90 -14.38 -9.20
N ALA A 440 33.79 -14.65 -8.52
CA ALA A 440 33.49 -15.99 -7.99
C ALA A 440 32.93 -16.97 -9.03
N LYS A 441 32.57 -16.48 -10.23
CA LYS A 441 32.05 -17.29 -11.35
C LYS A 441 33.13 -17.67 -12.37
N GLU A 442 34.28 -17.00 -12.33
CA GLU A 442 35.52 -17.35 -13.05
C GLU A 442 36.35 -18.32 -12.21
#